data_AF-A0A6G0X3G4-F1
#
_entry.id   AF-A0A6G0X3G4-F1
#
_cell.length_a   1.000
_cell.length_b   1.000
_cell.length_c   1.000
_cell.angle_alpha   90.00
_cell.angle_beta   90.00
_cell.angle_gamma   90.00
#
_symmetry.space_group_name_H-M   'P 1'
#
loop_
_entity.id
_entity.type
_entity.pdbx_description
1 polymer ?
#
loop_
_entity_poly.entity_id
_entity_poly.type
_entity_poly.pdbx_seq_one_letter_code
_entity_poly.pdbx_strand_id
1 'polypeptide(L)'
;MILQQVKHQHASRNTVMHALFMYYFLGLQRTKIARLLCKSLSTVSNWIERYETSADYYRRQTAALKHINEEQQEWIVDFYKQNPVAFLDEAKKAFELRFKKYISILERSAMQVRQDDVFSFFHELASINWSYHNIEFLDEVSFDSRGMLRKRGYAIKGRKLCFRGEFDRKPRVSMLCFIDVNGMVQVFDTIGTFDRHKFVKYCAIHAKQCSVYPGKSSIWILDGASIHCHADIVYSLRSLGIIPIFLPAYCPFYNPIEYVFGLIKKAFRRHYKESETRDLMHFVMSIMKKFQNYDLSRIYHHCGYTCQGRFRHDKQLSGIHEAPSANELDNLLDFIDSDEQNETS
;
A
#
# COMPACT_ATOMS: atom_id res chain seq x y z
N MET A 1 -9.59 -24.10 30.80
CA MET A 1 -8.69 -23.37 29.86
C MET A 1 -9.14 -21.96 29.51
N ILE A 2 -10.45 -21.68 29.34
CA ILE A 2 -11.01 -20.34 29.01
C ILE A 2 -10.64 -19.26 30.06
N LEU A 3 -10.56 -19.62 31.34
CA LEU A 3 -10.23 -18.70 32.44
C LEU A 3 -8.78 -18.17 32.41
N GLN A 4 -7.83 -18.87 31.78
CA GLN A 4 -6.44 -18.40 31.68
C GLN A 4 -6.28 -17.31 30.61
N GLN A 5 -7.16 -17.28 29.60
CA GLN A 5 -7.07 -16.34 28.48
C GLN A 5 -7.56 -14.92 28.83
N VAL A 6 -8.54 -14.83 29.74
CA VAL A 6 -9.16 -13.60 30.28
C VAL A 6 -8.24 -12.92 31.31
N LYS A 7 -7.44 -13.73 32.03
CA LYS A 7 -6.42 -13.24 32.97
C LYS A 7 -5.35 -12.38 32.29
N HIS A 8 -5.08 -12.59 31.01
CA HIS A 8 -4.05 -11.87 30.24
C HIS A 8 -4.60 -10.89 29.18
N GLN A 9 -5.91 -10.63 29.14
CA GLN A 9 -6.45 -9.51 28.35
C GLN A 9 -6.56 -8.26 29.22
N HIS A 10 -6.10 -7.13 28.69
CA HIS A 10 -6.37 -5.82 29.25
C HIS A 10 -7.89 -5.62 29.38
N ALA A 11 -8.34 -5.12 30.54
CA ALA A 11 -9.74 -4.90 30.77
C ALA A 11 -10.26 -3.73 29.93
N SER A 12 -11.48 -3.84 29.42
CA SER A 12 -12.13 -2.73 28.72
C SER A 12 -12.54 -1.63 29.71
N ARG A 13 -12.78 -0.42 29.20
CA ARG A 13 -13.28 0.72 29.99
C ARG A 13 -14.52 0.34 30.81
N ASN A 14 -15.46 -0.38 30.19
CA ASN A 14 -16.69 -0.82 30.84
C ASN A 14 -16.40 -1.78 32.00
N THR A 15 -15.42 -2.69 31.86
CA THR A 15 -15.02 -3.58 32.94
C THR A 15 -14.46 -2.82 34.15
N VAL A 16 -13.68 -1.76 33.92
CA VAL A 16 -13.15 -0.90 35.00
C VAL A 16 -14.30 -0.13 35.67
N MET A 17 -15.21 0.46 34.89
CA MET A 17 -16.40 1.14 35.40
C MET A 17 -17.28 0.20 36.25
N HIS A 18 -17.55 -1.01 35.77
CA HIS A 18 -18.32 -1.98 36.52
C HIS A 18 -17.61 -2.38 37.82
N ALA A 19 -16.28 -2.49 37.83
CA ALA A 19 -15.53 -2.74 39.06
C ALA A 19 -15.70 -1.61 40.09
N LEU A 20 -15.58 -0.36 39.64
CA LEU A 20 -15.76 0.83 40.49
C LEU A 20 -17.20 0.94 41.01
N PHE A 21 -18.18 0.70 40.14
CA PHE A 21 -19.60 0.68 40.52
C PHE A 21 -19.89 -0.39 41.58
N MET A 22 -19.39 -1.61 41.38
CA MET A 22 -19.54 -2.71 42.34
C MET A 22 -18.90 -2.38 43.69
N TYR A 23 -17.79 -1.63 43.72
CA TYR A 23 -17.09 -1.27 44.94
C TYR A 23 -17.81 -0.15 45.70
N TYR A 24 -18.10 0.99 45.04
CA TYR A 24 -18.64 2.17 45.71
C TYR A 24 -20.17 2.13 45.89
N PHE A 25 -20.92 1.61 44.92
CA PHE A 25 -22.39 1.66 44.93
C PHE A 25 -23.03 0.37 45.44
N LEU A 26 -22.37 -0.79 45.23
CA LEU A 26 -22.87 -2.08 45.73
C LEU A 26 -22.14 -2.57 46.98
N GLY A 27 -21.13 -1.84 47.47
CA GLY A 27 -20.39 -2.16 48.69
C GLY A 27 -19.65 -3.51 48.65
N LEU A 28 -19.36 -4.04 47.46
CA LEU A 28 -18.72 -5.36 47.32
C LEU A 28 -17.23 -5.28 47.65
N GLN A 29 -16.74 -6.27 48.41
CA GLN A 29 -15.31 -6.37 48.70
C GLN A 29 -14.48 -6.65 47.44
N ARG A 30 -13.26 -6.09 47.39
CA ARG A 30 -12.31 -6.22 46.26
C ARG A 30 -12.08 -7.67 45.81
N THR A 31 -12.07 -8.61 46.76
CA THR A 31 -11.93 -10.05 46.52
C THR A 31 -13.11 -10.64 45.75
N LYS A 32 -14.34 -10.21 46.06
CA LYS A 32 -15.57 -10.63 45.39
C LYS A 32 -15.65 -10.06 43.97
N ILE A 33 -15.25 -8.79 43.80
CA ILE A 33 -15.19 -8.12 42.49
C ILE A 33 -14.16 -8.80 41.57
N ALA A 34 -12.97 -9.13 42.09
CA ALA A 34 -11.93 -9.83 41.34
C ALA A 34 -12.42 -11.19 40.80
N ARG A 35 -13.19 -11.93 41.62
CA ARG A 35 -13.81 -13.21 41.19
C ARG A 35 -14.87 -12.98 40.12
N LEU A 36 -15.80 -12.04 40.32
CA LEU A 36 -16.89 -11.75 39.38
C LEU A 36 -16.38 -11.30 38.01
N LEU A 37 -15.35 -10.46 37.97
CA LEU A 37 -14.78 -9.93 36.72
C LEU A 37 -13.66 -10.80 36.14
N CYS A 38 -13.32 -11.93 36.79
CA CYS A 38 -12.21 -12.80 36.41
C CYS A 38 -10.88 -12.06 36.26
N LYS A 39 -10.59 -11.11 37.16
CA LYS A 39 -9.35 -10.32 37.21
C LYS A 39 -8.56 -10.62 38.49
N SER A 40 -7.27 -10.30 38.48
CA SER A 40 -6.45 -10.45 39.67
C SER A 40 -6.84 -9.41 40.73
N LEU A 41 -6.68 -9.74 42.01
CA LEU A 41 -6.95 -8.82 43.11
C LEU A 41 -6.10 -7.54 43.02
N SER A 42 -4.85 -7.66 42.58
CA SER A 42 -3.97 -6.52 42.37
C SER A 42 -4.47 -5.62 41.24
N THR A 43 -4.98 -6.20 40.15
CA THR A 43 -5.59 -5.42 39.05
C THR A 43 -6.80 -4.60 39.53
N VAL A 44 -7.71 -5.20 40.29
CA VAL A 44 -8.89 -4.50 40.83
C VAL A 44 -8.48 -3.45 41.87
N SER A 45 -7.51 -3.77 42.72
CA SER A 45 -6.97 -2.83 43.72
C SER A 45 -6.35 -1.61 43.05
N ASN A 46 -5.52 -1.82 42.00
CA ASN A 46 -4.90 -0.74 41.23
C ASN A 46 -5.94 0.15 40.53
N TRP A 47 -7.08 -0.40 40.09
CA TRP A 47 -8.15 0.42 39.49
C TRP A 47 -8.82 1.32 40.52
N ILE A 48 -9.12 0.78 41.71
CA ILE A 48 -9.74 1.53 42.81
C ILE A 48 -8.78 2.60 43.31
N GLU A 49 -7.54 2.24 43.63
CA GLU A 49 -6.51 3.16 44.11
C GLU A 49 -6.22 4.28 43.11
N ARG A 50 -6.18 3.94 41.81
CA ARG A 50 -6.03 4.95 40.76
C ARG A 50 -7.21 5.91 40.70
N TYR A 51 -8.43 5.40 40.83
CA TYR A 51 -9.63 6.23 40.85
C TYR A 51 -9.66 7.13 42.09
N GLU A 52 -9.24 6.63 43.25
CA GLU A 52 -9.10 7.41 44.50
C GLU A 52 -8.05 8.51 44.38
N THR A 53 -6.95 8.24 43.66
CA THR A 53 -5.85 9.20 43.51
C THR A 53 -6.13 10.27 42.44
N SER A 54 -6.78 9.92 41.34
CA SER A 54 -6.86 10.77 40.14
C SER A 54 -8.28 11.14 39.69
N ALA A 55 -9.31 10.59 40.35
CA ALA A 55 -10.71 10.64 39.91
C ALA A 55 -10.93 10.16 38.45
N ASP A 56 -9.93 9.50 37.87
CA ASP A 56 -9.88 9.09 36.48
C ASP A 56 -9.67 7.59 36.34
N TYR A 57 -10.45 6.98 35.45
CA TYR A 57 -10.42 5.56 35.10
C TYR A 57 -10.09 5.34 33.61
N TYR A 58 -9.80 6.40 32.83
CA TYR A 58 -9.31 6.30 31.45
C TYR A 58 -7.97 5.57 31.39
N ARG A 59 -7.61 4.97 30.25
CA ARG A 59 -6.27 4.40 30.08
C ARG A 59 -5.25 5.55 29.96
N ARG A 60 -4.07 5.46 30.60
CA ARG A 60 -2.94 6.31 30.20
C ARG A 60 -2.64 6.02 28.73
N GLN A 61 -2.77 7.02 27.87
CA GLN A 61 -2.12 6.94 26.56
C GLN A 61 -0.62 6.91 26.82
N THR A 62 0.05 5.83 26.43
CA THR A 62 1.50 5.90 26.28
C THR A 62 1.72 6.93 25.18
N ALA A 63 2.43 8.02 25.48
CA ALA A 63 2.80 9.00 24.47
C ALA A 63 3.33 8.26 23.24
N ALA A 64 2.79 8.56 22.07
CA ALA A 64 3.28 8.02 20.81
C ALA A 64 4.81 8.17 20.77
N LEU A 65 5.51 7.16 20.27
CA LEU A 65 6.96 7.17 20.11
C LEU A 65 7.38 8.53 19.52
N LYS A 66 8.13 9.29 20.32
CA LYS A 66 8.52 10.68 20.06
C LYS A 66 9.04 10.80 18.64
N HIS A 67 8.27 11.51 17.80
CA HIS A 67 8.66 11.95 16.47
C HIS A 67 10.11 12.44 16.48
N ILE A 68 10.87 12.09 15.45
CA ILE A 68 12.18 12.69 15.20
C ILE A 68 11.90 14.18 14.93
N ASN A 69 12.52 15.09 15.68
CA ASN A 69 12.36 16.54 15.45
C ASN A 69 13.23 16.99 14.27
N GLU A 70 13.02 18.22 13.77
CA GLU A 70 13.75 18.75 12.60
C GLU A 70 15.27 18.70 12.79
N GLU A 71 15.78 19.08 13.97
CA GLU A 71 17.20 18.99 14.31
C GLU A 71 17.76 17.55 14.21
N GLN A 72 17.00 16.56 14.68
CA GLN A 72 17.40 15.16 14.60
C GLN A 72 17.35 14.64 13.16
N GLN A 73 16.42 15.13 12.33
CA GLN A 73 16.36 14.78 10.91
C GLN A 73 17.55 15.37 10.16
N GLU A 74 17.86 16.64 10.37
CA GLU A 74 18.98 17.34 9.74
C GLU A 74 20.31 16.68 10.12
N TRP A 75 20.49 16.31 11.39
CA TRP A 75 21.68 15.58 11.84
C TRP A 75 21.85 14.22 11.15
N ILE A 76 20.76 13.46 10.95
CA ILE A 76 20.82 12.16 10.25
C ILE A 76 21.28 12.37 8.81
N VAL A 77 20.78 13.41 8.12
CA VAL A 77 21.18 13.73 6.75
C VAL A 77 22.66 14.09 6.70
N ASP A 78 23.13 14.94 7.61
CA ASP A 78 24.54 15.36 7.64
C ASP A 78 25.48 14.21 8.02
N PHE A 79 25.06 13.31 8.90
CA PHE A 79 25.81 12.09 9.23
C PHE A 79 26.09 11.25 7.98
N TYR A 80 25.09 11.03 7.13
CA TYR A 80 25.25 10.26 5.90
C TYR A 80 25.97 11.03 4.78
N LYS A 81 25.89 12.37 4.74
CA LYS A 81 26.74 13.17 3.85
C LYS A 81 28.23 13.01 4.17
N GLN A 82 28.56 12.96 5.46
CA GLN A 82 29.94 12.81 5.93
C GLN A 82 30.41 11.34 5.89
N ASN A 83 29.50 10.39 6.06
CA ASN A 83 29.77 8.96 6.13
C ASN A 83 28.85 8.18 5.16
N PRO A 84 29.05 8.29 3.84
CA PRO A 84 28.10 7.77 2.84
C PRO A 84 27.99 6.24 2.81
N VAL A 85 28.97 5.53 3.37
CA VAL A 85 29.00 4.06 3.43
C VAL A 85 28.69 3.50 4.83
N ALA A 86 28.27 4.35 5.77
CA ALA A 86 27.98 3.92 7.14
C ALA A 86 26.79 2.96 7.18
N PHE A 87 26.94 1.87 7.94
CA PHE A 87 25.86 0.90 8.12
C PHE A 87 24.76 1.45 9.06
N LEU A 88 23.57 0.86 8.99
CA LEU A 88 22.40 1.32 9.76
C LEU A 88 22.61 1.23 11.28
N ASP A 89 23.33 0.23 11.75
CA ASP A 89 23.70 0.06 13.15
C ASP A 89 24.72 1.10 13.62
N GLU A 90 25.68 1.46 12.76
CA GLU A 90 26.64 2.55 12.99
C GLU A 90 25.92 3.90 13.10
N ALA A 91 25.00 4.20 12.18
CA ALA A 91 24.18 5.41 12.21
C ALA A 91 23.29 5.46 13.45
N LYS A 92 22.66 4.34 13.82
CA LYS A 92 21.83 4.22 15.04
C LYS A 92 22.67 4.47 16.30
N LYS A 93 23.87 3.89 16.37
CA LYS A 93 24.78 4.05 17.51
C LYS A 93 25.28 5.49 17.61
N ALA A 94 25.63 6.11 16.49
CA ALA A 94 26.03 7.52 16.45
C ALA A 94 24.88 8.45 16.87
N PHE A 95 23.67 8.17 16.39
CA PHE A 95 22.47 8.91 16.78
C PHE A 95 22.19 8.79 18.29
N GLU A 96 22.27 7.58 18.83
CA GLU A 96 22.08 7.31 20.24
C GLU A 96 23.13 8.01 21.11
N LEU A 97 24.39 8.04 20.67
CA LEU A 97 25.45 8.78 21.35
C LEU A 97 25.17 10.28 21.38
N ARG A 98 24.71 10.86 20.26
CA ARG A 98 24.47 12.31 20.09
C ARG A 98 23.24 12.82 20.83
N PHE A 99 22.11 12.12 20.71
CA PHE A 99 20.82 12.57 21.22
C PHE A 99 20.34 11.82 22.46
N LYS A 100 21.13 10.82 22.94
CA LYS A 100 20.76 9.94 24.06
C LYS A 100 19.37 9.32 23.88
N LYS A 101 19.02 9.06 22.62
CA LYS A 101 17.70 8.59 22.18
C LYS A 101 17.90 7.43 21.20
N TYR A 102 17.22 6.32 21.48
CA TYR A 102 17.21 5.16 20.59
C TYR A 102 16.20 5.36 19.45
N ILE A 103 16.59 5.02 18.22
CA ILE A 103 15.73 5.02 17.03
C ILE A 103 15.68 3.61 16.43
N SER A 104 14.48 3.02 16.35
CA SER A 104 14.27 1.72 15.70
C SER A 104 14.00 1.85 14.19
N ILE A 105 13.45 2.98 13.74
CA ILE A 105 12.90 3.17 12.39
C ILE A 105 13.87 4.01 11.55
N LEU A 106 15.01 3.44 11.17
CA LEU A 106 15.86 3.95 10.08
C LEU A 106 15.77 3.03 8.83
N GLU A 107 14.94 1.98 8.88
CA GLU A 107 14.73 0.99 7.81
C GLU A 107 13.81 1.48 6.66
N ARG A 108 13.70 2.79 6.42
CA ARG A 108 13.37 3.19 5.05
C ARG A 108 14.69 3.18 4.32
N SER A 109 14.94 2.12 3.55
CA SER A 109 16.03 2.07 2.57
C SER A 109 16.17 3.46 1.98
N ALA A 110 17.27 4.15 2.30
CA ALA A 110 17.62 5.41 1.68
C ALA A 110 18.02 5.07 0.25
N MET A 111 17.04 4.74 -0.58
CA MET A 111 17.20 4.61 -2.01
C MET A 111 17.33 6.03 -2.50
N GLN A 112 18.54 6.39 -2.90
CA GLN A 112 18.88 7.74 -3.31
C GLN A 112 18.14 8.06 -4.61
N VAL A 113 16.95 8.64 -4.47
CA VAL A 113 16.25 9.28 -5.59
C VAL A 113 17.14 10.42 -6.06
N ARG A 114 17.64 10.33 -7.28
CA ARG A 114 18.44 11.38 -7.90
C ARG A 114 17.50 12.56 -8.19
N GLN A 115 17.71 13.68 -7.49
CA GLN A 115 16.88 14.86 -7.66
C GLN A 115 16.89 15.37 -9.11
N ASP A 116 18.04 15.31 -9.78
CA ASP A 116 18.17 15.71 -11.19
C ASP A 116 17.24 14.92 -12.12
N ASP A 117 17.09 13.62 -11.89
CA ASP A 117 16.23 12.75 -12.70
C ASP A 117 14.74 13.10 -12.47
N VAL A 118 14.39 13.43 -11.22
CA VAL A 118 13.04 13.91 -10.85
C VAL A 118 12.72 15.25 -11.50
N PHE A 119 13.65 16.20 -11.43
CA PHE A 119 13.49 17.50 -12.10
C PHE A 119 13.38 17.35 -13.61
N SER A 120 14.20 16.48 -14.21
CA SER A 120 14.17 16.21 -15.65
C SER A 120 12.80 15.67 -16.08
N PHE A 121 12.24 14.71 -15.34
CA PHE A 121 10.90 14.20 -15.57
C PHE A 121 9.82 15.30 -15.47
N PHE A 122 9.89 16.18 -14.47
CA PHE A 122 8.93 17.28 -14.34
C PHE A 122 9.04 18.29 -15.47
N HIS A 123 10.26 18.63 -15.89
CA HIS A 123 10.50 19.53 -17.01
C HIS A 123 9.98 18.93 -18.33
N GLU A 124 10.26 17.65 -18.58
CA GLU A 124 9.74 16.95 -19.76
C GLU A 124 8.20 16.95 -19.76
N LEU A 125 7.59 16.55 -18.66
CA LEU A 125 6.12 16.50 -18.54
C LEU A 125 5.47 17.89 -18.66
N ALA A 126 6.11 18.95 -18.14
CA ALA A 126 5.64 20.33 -18.27
C ALA A 126 5.83 20.92 -19.67
N SER A 127 6.74 20.35 -20.47
CA SER A 127 7.01 20.81 -21.84
C SER A 127 6.02 20.27 -22.87
N ILE A 128 5.17 19.33 -22.49
CA ILE A 128 4.22 18.63 -23.37
C ILE A 128 2.78 18.98 -22.96
N ASN A 129 1.89 19.14 -23.94
CA ASN A 129 0.47 19.36 -23.69
C ASN A 129 -0.23 18.03 -23.40
N TRP A 130 -0.26 17.65 -22.13
CA TRP A 130 -0.94 16.44 -21.68
C TRP A 130 -2.25 16.74 -20.95
N SER A 131 -3.16 15.77 -20.99
CA SER A 131 -4.42 15.73 -20.26
C SER A 131 -4.78 14.28 -19.99
N TYR A 132 -5.83 14.03 -19.21
CA TYR A 132 -6.33 12.67 -19.00
C TYR A 132 -6.77 11.96 -20.28
N HIS A 133 -7.05 12.70 -21.35
CA HIS A 133 -7.45 12.13 -22.63
C HIS A 133 -6.28 11.49 -23.40
N ASN A 134 -5.08 12.02 -23.24
CA ASN A 134 -3.94 11.63 -24.07
C ASN A 134 -2.82 10.90 -23.30
N ILE A 135 -2.90 10.82 -21.97
CA ILE A 135 -1.90 10.15 -21.13
C ILE A 135 -2.33 8.73 -20.75
N GLU A 136 -1.44 7.77 -20.91
CA GLU A 136 -1.57 6.39 -20.47
C GLU A 136 -0.34 5.94 -19.67
N PHE A 137 -0.52 5.00 -18.77
CA PHE A 137 0.56 4.36 -18.03
C PHE A 137 0.63 2.89 -18.39
N LEU A 138 1.84 2.36 -18.53
CA LEU A 138 2.07 0.95 -18.76
C LEU A 138 3.16 0.40 -17.85
N ASP A 139 3.00 -0.86 -17.48
CA ASP A 139 3.96 -1.61 -16.68
C ASP A 139 3.62 -3.11 -16.72
N GLU A 140 4.58 -3.94 -16.38
CA GLU A 140 4.39 -5.36 -16.22
C GLU A 140 4.03 -5.75 -14.78
N VAL A 141 3.18 -6.76 -14.68
CA VAL A 141 2.85 -7.38 -13.40
C VAL A 141 2.89 -8.90 -13.52
N SER A 142 3.36 -9.53 -12.45
CA SER A 142 3.44 -10.97 -12.34
C SER A 142 2.69 -11.45 -11.10
N PHE A 143 1.89 -12.49 -11.27
CA PHE A 143 1.12 -13.10 -10.21
C PHE A 143 1.47 -14.60 -10.07
N ASP A 144 1.69 -15.03 -8.84
CA ASP A 144 1.79 -16.46 -8.48
C ASP A 144 0.67 -16.85 -7.52
N SER A 145 0.35 -18.14 -7.42
CA SER A 145 -0.74 -18.63 -6.56
C SER A 145 -0.55 -18.26 -5.08
N ARG A 146 0.70 -18.16 -4.61
CA ARG A 146 1.02 -17.80 -3.22
C ARG A 146 0.73 -16.34 -2.91
N GLY A 147 0.99 -15.43 -3.86
CA GLY A 147 0.71 -14.00 -3.75
C GLY A 147 -0.79 -13.69 -3.62
N MET A 148 -1.64 -14.63 -4.08
CA MET A 148 -3.10 -14.56 -4.00
C MET A 148 -3.66 -15.14 -2.69
N LEU A 149 -2.86 -15.79 -1.85
CA LEU A 149 -3.36 -16.32 -0.58
C LEU A 149 -3.57 -15.19 0.45
N ARG A 150 -4.60 -15.38 1.30
CA ARG A 150 -4.85 -14.50 2.44
C ARG A 150 -3.69 -14.61 3.44
N LYS A 151 -3.07 -13.47 3.74
CA LYS A 151 -1.90 -13.41 4.65
C LYS A 151 -2.27 -13.45 6.13
N ARG A 152 -3.52 -13.19 6.48
CA ARG A 152 -4.01 -13.09 7.85
C ARG A 152 -5.36 -13.78 7.97
N GLY A 153 -5.62 -14.35 9.13
CA GLY A 153 -6.89 -14.97 9.48
C GLY A 153 -7.05 -15.04 10.99
N TYR A 154 -8.26 -15.34 11.44
CA TYR A 154 -8.57 -15.43 12.87
C TYR A 154 -8.59 -16.88 13.32
N ALA A 155 -8.00 -17.14 14.49
CA ALA A 155 -8.08 -18.41 15.19
C ALA A 155 -8.47 -18.16 16.64
N ILE A 156 -8.96 -19.21 17.31
CA ILE A 156 -9.18 -19.17 18.76
C ILE A 156 -7.86 -18.79 19.42
N LYS A 157 -7.90 -17.80 20.32
CA LYS A 157 -6.70 -17.30 21.01
C LYS A 157 -5.95 -18.49 21.64
N GLY A 158 -4.64 -18.56 21.44
CA GLY A 158 -3.80 -19.68 21.93
C GLY A 158 -3.79 -20.92 21.03
N ARG A 159 -4.55 -20.94 19.93
CA ARG A 159 -4.42 -21.96 18.88
C ARG A 159 -3.78 -21.36 17.64
N LYS A 160 -2.91 -22.13 16.99
CA LYS A 160 -2.40 -21.76 15.66
C LYS A 160 -3.54 -21.88 14.65
N LEU A 161 -3.61 -20.93 13.71
CA LEU A 161 -4.49 -21.05 12.56
C LEU A 161 -3.93 -22.14 11.65
N CYS A 162 -4.65 -23.25 11.55
CA CYS A 162 -4.33 -24.33 10.62
C CYS A 162 -5.25 -24.20 9.40
N PHE A 163 -4.68 -23.92 8.25
CA PHE A 163 -5.37 -23.88 6.96
C PHE A 163 -4.89 -25.08 6.13
N ARG A 164 -5.82 -25.85 5.58
CA ARG A 164 -5.52 -26.96 4.65
C ARG A 164 -5.90 -26.51 3.25
N GLY A 165 -4.97 -26.70 2.32
CA GLY A 165 -5.08 -26.36 0.92
C GLY A 165 -4.14 -27.25 0.11
N GLU A 166 -4.16 -27.10 -1.21
CA GLU A 166 -3.27 -27.82 -2.13
C GLU A 166 -1.83 -27.30 -1.99
N PHE A 167 -1.66 -25.98 -1.76
CA PHE A 167 -0.40 -25.26 -1.68
C PHE A 167 0.56 -25.50 -2.85
N ASP A 168 0.03 -25.95 -3.99
CA ASP A 168 0.81 -26.26 -5.17
C ASP A 168 1.29 -24.98 -5.88
N ARG A 169 2.50 -25.07 -6.43
CA ARG A 169 3.05 -23.99 -7.25
C ARG A 169 2.43 -24.04 -8.63
N LYS A 170 1.42 -23.19 -8.85
CA LYS A 170 0.86 -22.96 -10.19
C LYS A 170 1.83 -22.08 -11.01
N PRO A 171 1.86 -22.23 -12.35
CA PRO A 171 2.64 -21.34 -13.22
C PRO A 171 2.32 -19.87 -12.96
N ARG A 172 3.34 -19.02 -13.04
CA ARG A 172 3.18 -17.58 -12.93
C ARG A 172 2.40 -17.06 -14.14
N VAL A 173 1.45 -16.19 -13.87
CA VAL A 173 0.75 -15.40 -14.88
C VAL A 173 1.39 -14.03 -14.92
N SER A 174 1.95 -13.66 -16.08
CA SER A 174 2.57 -12.34 -16.28
C SER A 174 1.76 -11.57 -17.30
N MET A 175 1.59 -10.28 -17.05
CA MET A 175 0.78 -9.38 -17.87
C MET A 175 1.50 -8.06 -18.10
N LEU A 176 1.38 -7.53 -19.32
CA LEU A 176 1.68 -6.14 -19.65
C LEU A 176 0.34 -5.39 -19.69
N CYS A 177 0.22 -4.36 -18.88
CA CYS A 177 -1.04 -3.64 -18.69
C CYS A 177 -0.89 -2.19 -19.13
N PHE A 178 -1.96 -1.63 -19.69
CA PHE A 178 -2.10 -0.22 -20.05
C PHE A 178 -3.32 0.34 -19.34
N ILE A 179 -3.16 1.50 -18.69
CA ILE A 179 -4.25 2.19 -18.00
C ILE A 179 -4.36 3.65 -18.45
N ASP A 180 -5.58 4.16 -18.46
CA ASP A 180 -5.88 5.59 -18.57
C ASP A 180 -6.60 6.05 -17.27
N VAL A 181 -7.18 7.26 -17.24
CA VAL A 181 -7.92 7.72 -16.06
C VAL A 181 -9.23 6.94 -15.83
N ASN A 182 -9.77 6.29 -16.87
CA ASN A 182 -11.05 5.60 -16.85
C ASN A 182 -10.93 4.11 -16.55
N GLY A 183 -9.69 3.59 -16.47
CA GLY A 183 -9.43 2.23 -16.01
C GLY A 183 -8.37 1.52 -16.85
N MET A 184 -8.52 0.20 -16.91
CA MET A 184 -7.67 -0.73 -17.67
C MET A 184 -8.05 -0.69 -19.15
N VAL A 185 -7.14 -0.17 -19.97
CA VAL A 185 -7.33 -0.02 -21.42
C VAL A 185 -7.02 -1.34 -22.14
N GLN A 186 -5.85 -1.93 -21.86
CA GLN A 186 -5.39 -3.11 -22.57
C GLN A 186 -4.54 -3.99 -21.65
N VAL A 187 -4.68 -5.31 -21.82
CA VAL A 187 -3.90 -6.33 -21.10
C VAL A 187 -3.39 -7.34 -22.11
N PHE A 188 -2.09 -7.63 -22.06
CA PHE A 188 -1.47 -8.72 -22.80
C PHE A 188 -0.87 -9.70 -21.82
N ASP A 189 -1.22 -10.97 -21.93
CA ASP A 189 -0.65 -12.03 -21.11
C ASP A 189 0.55 -12.71 -21.79
N THR A 190 1.45 -13.25 -20.97
CA THR A 190 2.50 -14.15 -21.44
C THR A 190 2.76 -15.26 -20.45
N ILE A 191 3.18 -16.41 -20.97
CA ILE A 191 3.73 -17.49 -20.17
C ILE A 191 5.18 -17.12 -19.82
N GLY A 192 5.50 -17.13 -18.52
CA GLY A 192 6.85 -16.79 -18.04
C GLY A 192 7.08 -15.29 -17.93
N THR A 193 8.32 -14.82 -18.15
CA THR A 193 8.67 -13.40 -18.03
C THR A 193 8.49 -12.68 -19.36
N PHE A 194 8.21 -11.37 -19.31
CA PHE A 194 8.32 -10.49 -20.47
C PHE A 194 9.79 -10.31 -20.83
N ASP A 195 10.14 -10.75 -22.03
CA ASP A 195 11.38 -10.35 -22.67
C ASP A 195 11.14 -9.09 -23.51
N ARG A 196 12.23 -8.46 -23.95
CA ARG A 196 12.17 -7.26 -24.79
C ARG A 196 11.36 -7.47 -26.06
N HIS A 197 11.48 -8.62 -26.72
CA HIS A 197 10.80 -8.87 -27.99
C HIS A 197 9.27 -8.90 -27.81
N LYS A 198 8.79 -9.57 -26.76
CA LYS A 198 7.37 -9.56 -26.38
C LYS A 198 6.89 -8.15 -26.04
N PHE A 199 7.65 -7.42 -25.22
CA PHE A 199 7.32 -6.05 -24.85
C PHE A 199 7.14 -5.14 -26.08
N VAL A 200 8.13 -5.13 -26.98
CA VAL A 200 8.10 -4.36 -28.24
C VAL A 200 6.89 -4.75 -29.08
N LYS A 201 6.65 -6.06 -29.25
CA LYS A 201 5.53 -6.58 -30.04
C LYS A 201 4.20 -6.06 -29.51
N TYR A 202 3.97 -6.15 -28.20
CA TYR A 202 2.69 -5.74 -27.61
C TYR A 202 2.51 -4.23 -27.59
N CYS A 203 3.58 -3.46 -27.36
CA CYS A 203 3.58 -2.01 -27.56
C CYS A 203 3.16 -1.64 -28.99
N ALA A 204 3.75 -2.29 -30.01
CA ALA A 204 3.41 -2.04 -31.40
C ALA A 204 1.96 -2.45 -31.75
N ILE A 205 1.40 -3.45 -31.08
CA ILE A 205 -0.02 -3.82 -31.24
C ILE A 205 -0.92 -2.76 -30.62
N HIS A 206 -0.65 -2.35 -29.38
CA HIS A 206 -1.43 -1.33 -28.66
C HIS A 206 -1.39 0.03 -29.36
N ALA A 207 -0.21 0.43 -29.85
CA ALA A 207 0.00 1.69 -30.55
C ALA A 207 -0.94 1.91 -31.76
N LYS A 208 -1.44 0.83 -32.39
CA LYS A 208 -2.41 0.91 -33.50
C LYS A 208 -3.79 1.40 -33.07
N GLN A 209 -4.10 1.35 -31.78
CA GLN A 209 -5.35 1.82 -31.19
C GLN A 209 -5.22 3.25 -30.65
N CYS A 210 -4.00 3.79 -30.62
CA CYS A 210 -3.71 5.15 -30.16
C CYS A 210 -3.78 6.14 -31.33
N SER A 211 -4.00 7.41 -30.99
CA SER A 211 -3.91 8.51 -31.95
C SER A 211 -2.51 9.12 -31.93
N VAL A 212 -2.12 9.77 -33.02
CA VAL A 212 -0.91 10.60 -33.08
C VAL A 212 -1.07 11.78 -32.11
N TYR A 213 -0.01 12.13 -31.38
CA TYR A 213 0.01 13.28 -30.47
C TYR A 213 -0.46 14.57 -31.18
N PRO A 214 -1.35 15.38 -30.57
CA PRO A 214 -1.84 15.32 -29.17
C PRO A 214 -3.13 14.51 -28.93
N GLY A 215 -3.48 13.58 -29.83
CA GLY A 215 -4.71 12.79 -29.76
C GLY A 215 -4.77 11.77 -28.60
N LYS A 216 -5.87 11.01 -28.56
CA LYS A 216 -6.14 10.01 -27.51
C LYS A 216 -4.96 9.04 -27.34
N SER A 217 -4.58 8.78 -26.08
CA SER A 217 -3.57 7.77 -25.72
C SER A 217 -2.20 7.96 -26.38
N SER A 218 -1.82 9.20 -26.69
CA SER A 218 -0.59 9.53 -27.44
C SER A 218 0.64 9.79 -26.57
N ILE A 219 0.50 9.81 -25.24
CA ILE A 219 1.59 9.99 -24.28
C ILE A 219 1.63 8.78 -23.36
N TRP A 220 2.75 8.07 -23.33
CA TRP A 220 2.90 6.85 -22.54
C TRP A 220 3.92 7.08 -21.43
N ILE A 221 3.53 6.82 -20.18
CA ILE A 221 4.42 6.89 -19.01
C ILE A 221 4.74 5.47 -18.54
N LEU A 222 6.04 5.22 -18.37
CA LEU A 222 6.58 3.92 -18.01
C LEU A 222 7.80 4.07 -17.10
N ASP A 223 8.17 3.01 -16.37
CA ASP A 223 9.37 3.02 -15.54
C ASP A 223 10.66 2.99 -16.38
N GLY A 224 11.78 3.31 -15.74
CA GLY A 224 13.11 3.33 -16.36
C GLY A 224 13.77 1.96 -16.52
N ALA A 225 13.01 0.85 -16.62
CA ALA A 225 13.61 -0.47 -16.81
C ALA A 225 14.44 -0.53 -18.10
N SER A 226 15.56 -1.25 -18.06
CA SER A 226 16.49 -1.35 -19.22
C SER A 226 15.85 -1.90 -20.50
N ILE A 227 14.77 -2.68 -20.38
CA ILE A 227 14.02 -3.19 -21.53
C ILE A 227 13.13 -2.11 -22.14
N HIS A 228 12.67 -1.13 -21.34
CA HIS A 228 11.80 -0.05 -21.78
C HIS A 228 12.58 1.08 -22.46
N CYS A 229 13.74 1.43 -21.89
CA CYS A 229 14.58 2.51 -22.39
C CYS A 229 15.38 2.15 -23.66
N HIS A 230 15.09 1.02 -24.31
CA HIS A 230 15.79 0.63 -25.52
C HIS A 230 15.48 1.60 -26.67
N ALA A 231 16.53 2.06 -27.35
CA ALA A 231 16.41 3.07 -28.40
C ALA A 231 15.40 2.69 -29.49
N ASP A 232 15.38 1.42 -29.92
CA ASP A 232 14.43 0.94 -30.94
C ASP A 232 12.96 1.09 -30.53
N ILE A 233 12.65 0.90 -29.23
CA ILE A 233 11.28 1.09 -28.73
C ILE A 233 10.92 2.57 -28.79
N VAL A 234 11.82 3.42 -28.28
CA VAL A 234 11.62 4.87 -28.27
C VAL A 234 11.42 5.39 -29.69
N TYR A 235 12.27 4.99 -30.64
CA TYR A 235 12.16 5.39 -32.03
C TYR A 235 10.88 4.85 -32.69
N SER A 236 10.52 3.59 -32.44
CA SER A 236 9.29 3.00 -32.98
C SER A 236 8.04 3.72 -32.48
N LEU A 237 7.94 4.01 -31.17
CA LEU A 237 6.79 4.73 -30.61
C LEU A 237 6.71 6.16 -31.17
N ARG A 238 7.84 6.87 -31.21
CA ARG A 238 7.90 8.22 -31.78
C ARG A 238 7.52 8.26 -33.26
N SER A 239 7.92 7.27 -34.06
CA SER A 239 7.51 7.18 -35.48
C SER A 239 6.01 6.97 -35.67
N LEU A 240 5.32 6.43 -34.66
CA LEU A 240 3.86 6.26 -34.64
C LEU A 240 3.15 7.48 -34.04
N GLY A 241 3.90 8.54 -33.69
CA GLY A 241 3.34 9.75 -33.09
C GLY A 241 3.05 9.63 -31.60
N ILE A 242 3.61 8.62 -30.92
CA ILE A 242 3.47 8.40 -29.48
C ILE A 242 4.70 8.98 -28.77
N ILE A 243 4.48 9.70 -27.69
CA ILE A 243 5.53 10.28 -26.85
C ILE A 243 5.73 9.39 -25.61
N PRO A 244 6.78 8.55 -25.57
CA PRO A 244 7.17 7.87 -24.35
C PRO A 244 7.87 8.84 -23.38
N ILE A 245 7.45 8.85 -22.12
CA ILE A 245 8.05 9.58 -21.00
C ILE A 245 8.43 8.56 -19.92
N PHE A 246 9.64 8.67 -19.38
CA PHE A 246 10.15 7.72 -18.38
C PHE A 246 10.08 8.31 -16.98
N LEU A 247 9.60 7.50 -16.03
CA LEU A 247 9.61 7.86 -14.62
C LEU A 247 11.04 7.88 -14.07
N PRO A 248 11.34 8.75 -13.09
CA PRO A 248 12.60 8.71 -12.36
C PRO A 248 12.79 7.35 -11.66
N ALA A 249 14.04 6.91 -11.57
CA ALA A 249 14.37 5.68 -10.88
C ALA A 249 13.84 5.71 -9.43
N TYR A 250 13.21 4.60 -9.02
CA TYR A 250 12.65 4.42 -7.68
C TYR A 250 11.54 5.41 -7.29
N CYS A 251 10.82 5.95 -8.27
CA CYS A 251 9.62 6.78 -8.04
C CYS A 251 8.29 6.08 -8.42
N PRO A 252 7.96 4.88 -7.88
CA PRO A 252 6.71 4.19 -8.19
C PRO A 252 5.48 4.95 -7.70
N PHE A 253 5.66 5.91 -6.79
CA PHE A 253 4.60 6.77 -6.27
C PHE A 253 4.13 7.85 -7.26
N TYR A 254 4.88 8.06 -8.36
CA TYR A 254 4.42 8.81 -9.53
C TYR A 254 3.80 7.88 -10.58
N ASN A 255 3.62 6.59 -10.31
CA ASN A 255 3.04 5.65 -11.25
C ASN A 255 1.65 5.16 -10.79
N PRO A 256 0.54 5.69 -11.34
CA PRO A 256 -0.82 5.21 -11.05
C PRO A 256 -1.00 3.70 -11.19
N ILE A 257 -0.32 3.06 -12.14
CA ILE A 257 -0.53 1.62 -12.41
C ILE A 257 -0.05 0.73 -11.25
N GLU A 258 0.94 1.20 -10.47
CA GLU A 258 1.41 0.50 -9.28
C GLU A 258 0.34 0.42 -8.19
N TYR A 259 -0.43 1.50 -8.04
CA TYR A 259 -1.59 1.51 -7.13
C TYR A 259 -2.69 0.58 -7.62
N VAL A 260 -2.94 0.57 -8.93
CA VAL A 260 -3.91 -0.35 -9.57
C VAL A 260 -3.49 -1.81 -9.37
N PHE A 261 -2.21 -2.15 -9.57
CA PHE A 261 -1.69 -3.48 -9.24
C PHE A 261 -1.82 -3.81 -7.76
N GLY A 262 -1.65 -2.83 -6.87
CA GLY A 262 -1.95 -2.97 -5.45
C GLY A 262 -3.40 -3.37 -5.17
N LEU A 263 -4.36 -2.72 -5.82
CA LEU A 263 -5.79 -3.01 -5.74
C LEU A 263 -6.12 -4.39 -6.30
N ILE A 264 -5.64 -4.72 -7.50
CA ILE A 264 -5.80 -6.03 -8.14
C ILE A 264 -5.27 -7.14 -7.22
N LYS A 265 -4.06 -6.97 -6.64
CA LYS A 265 -3.49 -7.94 -5.69
C LYS A 265 -4.35 -8.09 -4.43
N LYS A 266 -5.04 -7.03 -3.97
CA LYS A 266 -6.01 -7.12 -2.87
C LYS A 266 -7.24 -7.92 -3.29
N ALA A 267 -7.81 -7.64 -4.46
CA ALA A 267 -8.94 -8.37 -5.01
C ALA A 267 -8.62 -9.87 -5.18
N PHE A 268 -7.44 -10.22 -5.67
CA PHE A 268 -7.00 -11.62 -5.70
C PHE A 268 -7.00 -12.27 -4.32
N ARG A 269 -6.43 -11.61 -3.30
CA ARG A 269 -6.46 -12.14 -1.93
C ARG A 269 -7.87 -12.28 -1.36
N ARG A 270 -8.80 -11.45 -1.82
CA ARG A 270 -10.19 -11.49 -1.39
C ARG A 270 -10.93 -12.67 -2.01
N HIS A 271 -10.83 -12.85 -3.32
CA HIS A 271 -11.68 -13.77 -4.09
C HIS A 271 -11.02 -15.11 -4.45
N TYR A 272 -9.69 -15.21 -4.45
CA TYR A 272 -9.00 -16.46 -4.80
C TYR A 272 -9.29 -17.54 -3.77
N LYS A 273 -9.67 -18.73 -4.26
CA LYS A 273 -9.94 -19.92 -3.46
C LYS A 273 -9.29 -21.12 -4.11
N GLU A 274 -8.24 -21.63 -3.47
CA GLU A 274 -7.38 -22.67 -4.05
C GLU A 274 -8.15 -23.92 -4.52
N SER A 275 -9.10 -24.41 -3.72
CA SER A 275 -9.90 -25.61 -4.02
C SER A 275 -10.98 -25.41 -5.09
N GLU A 276 -11.31 -24.17 -5.44
CA GLU A 276 -12.38 -23.84 -6.39
C GLU A 276 -11.81 -23.30 -7.72
N THR A 277 -10.64 -22.64 -7.69
CA THR A 277 -10.02 -22.04 -8.86
C THR A 277 -9.28 -23.08 -9.72
N ARG A 278 -9.99 -23.64 -10.71
CA ARG A 278 -9.44 -24.59 -11.69
C ARG A 278 -8.52 -23.92 -12.71
N ASP A 279 -8.93 -22.79 -13.26
CA ASP A 279 -8.16 -22.01 -14.23
C ASP A 279 -7.72 -20.68 -13.61
N LEU A 280 -6.41 -20.55 -13.37
CA LEU A 280 -5.81 -19.35 -12.79
C LEU A 280 -5.87 -18.17 -13.76
N MET A 281 -5.68 -18.40 -15.06
CA MET A 281 -5.71 -17.32 -16.05
C MET A 281 -7.12 -16.74 -16.16
N HIS A 282 -8.14 -17.60 -16.24
CA HIS A 282 -9.52 -17.17 -16.27
C HIS A 282 -9.90 -16.35 -15.03
N PHE A 283 -9.47 -16.79 -13.85
CA PHE A 283 -9.67 -16.04 -12.60
C PHE A 283 -8.94 -14.69 -12.60
N VAL A 284 -7.69 -14.65 -13.06
CA VAL A 284 -6.93 -13.39 -13.14
C VAL A 284 -7.65 -12.43 -14.08
N MET A 285 -7.99 -12.87 -15.29
CA MET A 285 -8.68 -12.04 -16.29
C MET A 285 -10.05 -11.56 -15.82
N SER A 286 -10.81 -12.35 -15.06
CA SER A 286 -12.11 -11.93 -14.55
C SER A 286 -12.01 -10.77 -13.56
N ILE A 287 -10.98 -10.76 -12.71
CA ILE A 287 -10.69 -9.64 -11.81
C ILE A 287 -10.14 -8.44 -12.59
N MET A 288 -9.21 -8.65 -13.53
CA MET A 288 -8.67 -7.56 -14.36
C MET A 288 -9.80 -6.83 -15.12
N LYS A 289 -10.80 -7.57 -15.61
CA LYS A 289 -11.98 -7.02 -16.30
C LYS A 289 -12.77 -6.04 -15.42
N LYS A 290 -12.83 -6.26 -14.10
CA LYS A 290 -13.49 -5.35 -13.15
C LYS A 290 -12.82 -3.97 -13.10
N PHE A 291 -11.57 -3.84 -13.55
CA PHE A 291 -10.85 -2.57 -13.60
C PHE A 291 -10.98 -1.83 -14.94
N GLN A 292 -11.70 -2.36 -15.95
CA GLN A 292 -11.80 -1.71 -17.28
C GLN A 292 -12.52 -0.36 -17.24
N ASN A 293 -13.56 -0.21 -16.41
CA ASN A 293 -14.37 1.01 -16.29
C ASN A 293 -14.24 1.62 -14.88
N TYR A 294 -13.03 1.56 -14.32
CA TYR A 294 -12.78 1.97 -12.95
C TYR A 294 -12.24 3.39 -12.91
N ASP A 295 -12.92 4.30 -12.20
CA ASP A 295 -12.46 5.69 -12.08
C ASP A 295 -11.14 5.79 -11.30
N LEU A 296 -10.05 6.07 -12.02
CA LEU A 296 -8.71 6.23 -11.49
C LEU A 296 -8.35 7.70 -11.22
N SER A 297 -9.28 8.65 -11.37
CA SER A 297 -9.02 10.09 -11.19
C SER A 297 -8.39 10.42 -9.84
N ARG A 298 -8.83 9.75 -8.76
CA ARG A 298 -8.26 9.91 -7.41
C ARG A 298 -6.83 9.42 -7.32
N ILE A 299 -6.52 8.29 -7.97
CA ILE A 299 -5.17 7.72 -8.01
C ILE A 299 -4.24 8.62 -8.83
N TYR A 300 -4.71 9.11 -9.99
CA TYR A 300 -3.97 10.08 -10.80
C TYR A 300 -3.64 11.34 -9.99
N HIS A 301 -4.64 11.92 -9.32
CA HIS A 301 -4.45 13.10 -8.48
C HIS A 301 -3.49 12.84 -7.31
N HIS A 302 -3.55 11.64 -6.71
CA HIS A 302 -2.61 11.24 -5.66
C HIS A 302 -1.16 11.08 -6.18
N CYS A 303 -0.99 10.63 -7.41
CA CYS A 303 0.31 10.53 -8.09
C CYS A 303 0.81 11.88 -8.64
N GLY A 304 0.01 12.95 -8.53
CA GLY A 304 0.37 14.30 -8.95
C GLY A 304 -0.23 14.74 -10.29
N TYR A 305 -0.93 13.86 -11.02
CA TYR A 305 -1.55 14.18 -12.30
C TYR A 305 -2.93 14.79 -12.08
N THR A 306 -3.11 16.05 -12.47
CA THR A 306 -4.39 16.74 -12.37
C THR A 306 -5.15 16.77 -13.70
N CYS A 307 -6.48 16.89 -13.64
CA CYS A 307 -7.33 17.01 -14.83
C CYS A 307 -7.05 18.25 -15.68
N GLN A 308 -6.37 19.25 -15.12
CA GLN A 308 -5.97 20.49 -15.79
C GLN A 308 -4.69 20.34 -16.64
N GLY A 309 -4.13 19.13 -16.76
CA GLY A 309 -2.87 18.93 -17.47
C GLY A 309 -1.66 19.50 -16.73
N ARG A 310 -1.72 19.51 -15.39
CA ARG A 310 -0.64 20.01 -14.52
C ARG A 310 -0.17 18.94 -13.56
N PHE A 311 1.14 18.89 -13.35
CA PHE A 311 1.75 17.95 -12.43
C PHE A 311 2.06 18.63 -11.09
N ARG A 312 1.65 18.01 -9.97
CA ARG A 312 1.89 18.51 -8.61
C ARG A 312 2.92 17.64 -7.90
N HIS A 313 4.10 18.19 -7.63
CA HIS A 313 5.23 17.47 -7.04
C HIS A 313 5.21 17.49 -5.49
N ASP A 314 4.51 18.46 -4.90
CA ASP A 314 4.63 18.91 -3.51
C ASP A 314 4.01 17.94 -2.47
N LYS A 315 3.10 17.05 -2.89
CA LYS A 315 2.37 16.16 -1.96
C LYS A 315 3.16 14.92 -1.53
N GLN A 316 4.08 14.43 -2.37
CA GLN A 316 4.79 13.16 -2.15
C GLN A 316 6.13 13.36 -1.43
N LEU A 317 6.82 14.48 -1.69
CA LEU A 317 8.14 14.80 -1.13
C LEU A 317 8.09 15.44 0.27
N SER A 318 6.94 15.98 0.69
CA SER A 318 6.80 16.74 1.95
C SER A 318 6.59 15.87 3.20
N GLY A 319 6.66 14.54 3.11
CA GLY A 319 6.60 13.65 4.28
C GLY A 319 5.24 13.59 5.00
N ILE A 320 4.24 14.37 4.55
CA ILE A 320 2.86 14.29 5.05
C ILE A 320 2.19 13.08 4.37
N HIS A 321 2.33 11.92 5.01
CA HIS A 321 1.56 10.72 4.67
C HIS A 321 0.09 10.95 5.01
N GLU A 322 -0.66 11.56 4.09
CA GLU A 322 -2.03 11.13 3.85
C GLU A 322 -1.96 9.93 2.91
N ALA A 323 -1.47 8.81 3.43
CA ALA A 323 -1.85 7.53 2.85
C ALA A 323 -3.38 7.51 2.88
N PRO A 324 -4.07 7.19 1.75
CA PRO A 324 -5.51 6.99 1.79
C PRO A 324 -5.80 6.07 2.95
N SER A 325 -6.73 6.49 3.81
CA SER A 325 -6.99 5.73 5.03
C SER A 325 -7.36 4.30 4.63
N ALA A 326 -7.01 3.30 5.45
CA ALA A 326 -7.41 1.92 5.17
C ALA A 326 -8.93 1.83 4.85
N ASN A 327 -9.73 2.71 5.45
CA ASN A 327 -11.16 2.88 5.17
C ASN A 327 -11.48 3.44 3.77
N GLU A 328 -10.68 4.33 3.17
CA GLU A 328 -10.94 4.84 1.81
C GLU A 328 -10.61 3.81 0.73
N LEU A 329 -9.57 3.00 0.96
CA LEU A 329 -9.23 1.85 0.10
C LEU A 329 -10.20 0.67 0.28
N ASP A 330 -10.76 0.50 1.48
CA ASP A 330 -11.79 -0.51 1.76
C ASP A 330 -13.16 -0.05 1.20
N ASN A 331 -13.54 1.23 1.32
CA ASN A 331 -14.73 1.80 0.66
C ASN A 331 -14.63 1.74 -0.88
N LEU A 332 -13.42 1.77 -1.44
CA LEU A 332 -13.15 1.58 -2.88
C LEU A 332 -13.44 0.13 -3.33
N LEU A 333 -13.30 -0.85 -2.42
CA LEU A 333 -13.60 -2.26 -2.67
C LEU A 333 -15.09 -2.56 -2.52
N ASP A 334 -15.80 -1.86 -1.62
CA ASP A 334 -17.25 -2.02 -1.44
C ASP A 334 -18.05 -1.66 -2.73
N PHE A 335 -17.50 -0.78 -3.58
CA PHE A 335 -18.07 -0.45 -4.90
C PHE A 335 -18.01 -1.62 -5.90
N ILE A 336 -17.12 -2.59 -5.68
CA ILE A 336 -17.00 -3.81 -6.51
C ILE A 336 -18.03 -4.86 -6.09
N ASP A 337 -18.46 -4.85 -4.82
CA ASP A 337 -19.43 -5.80 -4.28
C ASP A 337 -20.90 -5.37 -4.58
N SER A 338 -21.17 -4.09 -4.88
CA SER A 338 -22.53 -3.59 -5.12
C SER A 338 -23.13 -3.97 -6.48
N ASP A 339 -22.31 -4.27 -7.49
CA ASP A 339 -22.79 -4.65 -8.84
C ASP A 339 -23.25 -6.12 -8.92
N GLU A 340 -22.91 -6.96 -7.95
CA GLU A 340 -23.34 -8.38 -7.91
C GLU A 340 -24.79 -8.56 -7.44
N GLN A 341 -25.49 -7.51 -6.98
CA GLN A 341 -26.88 -7.63 -6.47
C GLN A 341 -27.98 -7.29 -7.49
N ASN A 342 -27.65 -6.85 -8.71
CA ASN A 342 -28.66 -6.41 -9.70
C ASN A 342 -28.84 -7.31 -10.93
N GLU A 343 -28.19 -8.47 -11.02
CA GLU A 343 -28.34 -9.40 -12.17
C GLU A 343 -29.15 -10.67 -11.88
N THR A 344 -29.95 -10.70 -10.80
CA THR A 344 -30.99 -11.72 -10.63
C THR A 344 -32.33 -11.08 -10.31
N SER A 345 -33.08 -10.71 -11.35
CA SER A 345 -34.55 -10.62 -11.35
C SER A 345 -35.06 -10.85 -12.76
#